data_AF-A0A5E4FST5-F1
#
_entry.id   AF-A0A5E4FST5-F1
#
_cell.length_a   1.000
_cell.length_b   1.000
_cell.length_c   1.000
_cell.angle_alpha   90.00
_cell.angle_beta   90.00
_cell.angle_gamma   90.00
#
_symmetry.space_group_name_H-M   'P 1'
#
loop_
_entity.id
_entity.type
_entity.pdbx_description
1 polymer ?
#
loop_
_entity_poly.entity_id
_entity_poly.type
_entity_poly.pdbx_seq_one_letter_code
_entity_poly.pdbx_strand_id
1 'polypeptide(L)'
;MAFLDTHCAMENKKYEKLGGEGGGDNSTLISAYDFLYLPIDFQTGFNKGYAFVNFTSPEAVWKFYKAADSQAWELFHSTKIRQIAYAKIQGKKRLVRHFETMGFPCESEDVLPLSFEPPRDGLRRQVLRTTVGKLIFREEEKSQ
;
A
#
# COMPACT_ATOMS: atom_id res chain seq x y z
N MET A 1 -6.89 3.47 -1.84
CA MET A 1 -6.40 3.69 -0.46
C MET A 1 -7.47 3.36 0.60
N ALA A 2 -8.74 3.71 0.38
CA ALA A 2 -9.84 3.49 1.35
C ALA A 2 -9.90 2.08 1.96
N PHE A 3 -9.65 1.01 1.20
CA PHE A 3 -9.65 -0.36 1.74
C PHE A 3 -8.62 -0.58 2.88
N LEU A 4 -7.38 -0.12 2.68
CA LEU A 4 -6.32 -0.25 3.69
C LEU A 4 -6.57 0.67 4.88
N ASP A 5 -7.03 1.90 4.63
CA ASP A 5 -7.38 2.85 5.69
C ASP A 5 -8.52 2.30 6.55
N THR A 6 -9.57 1.75 5.94
CA THR A 6 -10.69 1.13 6.67
C THR A 6 -10.22 -0.05 7.50
N HIS A 7 -9.37 -0.94 6.95
CA HIS A 7 -8.78 -2.04 7.71
C HIS A 7 -8.01 -1.54 8.94
N CYS A 8 -7.08 -0.60 8.75
CA CYS A 8 -6.28 -0.06 9.84
C CYS A 8 -7.16 0.61 10.92
N ALA A 9 -8.13 1.42 10.51
CA ALA A 9 -9.07 2.07 11.43
C ALA A 9 -9.88 1.06 12.24
N MET A 10 -10.34 -0.03 11.63
CA MET A 10 -11.09 -1.09 12.33
C MET A 10 -10.21 -1.83 13.34
N GLU A 11 -8.99 -2.22 12.95
CA GLU A 11 -8.06 -2.91 13.85
C GLU A 11 -7.64 -2.02 15.03
N ASN A 12 -7.38 -0.74 14.78
CA ASN A 12 -7.01 0.22 15.81
C ASN A 12 -8.17 0.47 16.80
N LYS A 13 -9.41 0.58 16.32
CA LYS A 13 -10.60 0.69 17.18
C LYS A 13 -10.83 -0.55 18.06
N LYS A 14 -10.50 -1.75 17.56
CA LYS A 14 -10.59 -2.98 18.38
C LYS A 14 -9.62 -2.92 19.55
N TYR A 15 -8.40 -2.47 19.30
CA TYR A 15 -7.37 -2.34 20.33
C TYR A 15 -7.77 -1.34 21.42
N GLU A 16 -8.30 -0.17 21.06
CA GLU A 16 -8.79 0.83 22.03
C GLU A 16 -9.91 0.29 22.94
N LYS A 17 -10.82 -0.52 22.40
CA LYS A 17 -11.95 -1.09 23.16
C LYS A 17 -11.56 -2.19 24.13
N LEU A 18 -10.42 -2.85 23.92
CA LEU A 18 -9.96 -3.96 24.76
C LEU A 18 -9.23 -3.48 26.03
N GLY A 19 -9.17 -2.15 26.26
CA GLY A 19 -8.48 -1.56 27.41
C GLY A 19 -6.98 -1.61 27.21
N GLY A 20 -6.38 -0.50 26.74
CA GLY A 20 -4.93 -0.36 26.53
C GLY A 20 -4.12 -0.41 27.83
N GLU A 21 -4.19 -1.52 28.55
CA GLU A 21 -3.41 -1.82 29.75
C GLU A 21 -2.26 -2.74 29.35
N GLY A 22 -1.24 -2.14 28.74
CA GLY A 22 0.03 -2.80 28.52
C GLY A 22 1.09 -1.72 28.38
N GLY A 23 1.92 -1.54 29.41
CA GLY A 23 3.04 -0.59 29.43
C GLY A 23 4.19 -0.94 28.48
N GLY A 24 3.87 -1.43 27.28
CA GLY A 24 4.79 -1.65 26.17
C GLY A 24 4.63 -0.58 25.09
N ASP A 25 5.61 -0.51 24.18
CA ASP A 25 5.61 0.46 23.07
C ASP A 25 4.31 0.38 22.24
N ASN A 26 3.46 1.40 22.37
CA ASN A 26 2.21 1.55 21.63
C ASN A 26 2.41 1.48 20.11
N SER A 27 3.62 1.75 19.60
CA SER A 27 3.92 1.71 18.17
C SER A 27 3.75 0.32 17.55
N THR A 28 3.99 -0.76 18.30
CA THR A 28 3.84 -2.14 17.77
C THR A 28 2.38 -2.61 17.66
N LEU A 29 1.47 -1.98 18.38
CA LEU A 29 0.08 -2.43 18.48
C LEU A 29 -0.83 -1.76 17.44
N ILE A 30 -0.43 -0.61 16.91
CA ILE A 30 -1.16 0.14 15.90
C ILE A 30 -0.97 -0.52 14.53
N SER A 31 -2.08 -0.83 13.87
CA SER A 31 -2.10 -1.16 12.45
C SER A 31 -1.94 0.11 11.62
N ALA A 32 -0.79 0.27 10.97
CA ALA A 32 -0.53 1.36 10.04
C ALA A 32 0.40 0.94 8.90
N TYR A 33 0.30 1.62 7.76
CA TYR A 33 1.15 1.41 6.59
C TYR A 33 1.77 2.72 6.08
N ASP A 34 2.97 2.63 5.52
CA ASP A 34 3.80 3.78 5.16
C ASP A 34 4.33 3.75 3.72
N PHE A 35 3.99 2.70 2.97
CA PHE A 35 4.27 2.58 1.54
C PHE A 35 3.15 1.82 0.82
N LEU A 36 2.76 2.27 -0.38
CA LEU A 36 1.80 1.61 -1.25
C LEU A 36 2.22 1.75 -2.72
N TYR A 37 2.19 0.67 -3.47
CA TYR A 37 2.36 0.71 -4.92
C TYR A 37 1.44 -0.29 -5.62
N LEU A 38 0.65 0.19 -6.58
CA LEU A 38 -0.20 -0.61 -7.46
C LEU A 38 0.33 -0.47 -8.89
N PRO A 39 1.13 -1.42 -9.39
CA PRO A 39 1.61 -1.39 -10.77
C PRO A 39 0.47 -1.35 -11.78
N ILE A 40 0.59 -0.43 -12.73
CA ILE A 40 -0.30 -0.29 -13.88
C ILE A 40 0.40 -0.83 -15.11
N ASP A 41 -0.35 -1.52 -15.96
CA ASP A 41 0.04 -1.77 -17.33
C ASP A 41 -0.24 -0.51 -18.14
N PHE A 42 0.82 0.17 -18.57
CA PHE A 42 0.72 1.45 -19.28
C PHE A 42 0.14 1.34 -20.69
N GLN A 43 0.04 0.13 -21.27
CA GLN A 43 -0.64 -0.06 -22.55
C GLN A 43 -2.14 -0.14 -22.39
N THR A 44 -2.62 -0.80 -21.33
CA THR A 44 -4.05 -1.07 -21.14
C THR A 44 -4.72 -0.11 -20.13
N GLY A 45 -3.93 0.58 -19.32
CA GLY A 45 -4.40 1.42 -18.21
C GLY A 45 -4.92 0.64 -17.00
N PHE A 46 -4.91 -0.69 -17.04
CA PHE A 46 -5.36 -1.52 -15.93
C PHE A 46 -4.24 -1.91 -14.97
N ASN A 47 -4.60 -2.24 -13.73
CA ASN A 47 -3.63 -2.77 -12.78
C ASN A 47 -3.13 -4.17 -13.19
N LYS A 48 -1.88 -4.48 -12.85
CA LYS A 48 -1.26 -5.78 -13.14
C LYS A 48 -1.74 -6.92 -12.21
N GLY A 49 -2.73 -6.68 -11.36
CA GLY A 49 -3.32 -7.69 -10.47
C GLY A 49 -2.59 -7.93 -9.15
N TYR A 50 -1.56 -7.15 -8.82
CA TYR A 50 -0.85 -7.23 -7.54
C TYR A 50 -0.48 -5.83 -7.03
N ALA A 51 -0.16 -5.71 -5.74
CA ALA A 51 0.27 -4.46 -5.12
C ALA A 51 1.33 -4.73 -4.04
N PHE A 52 2.16 -3.73 -3.77
CA PHE A 52 3.07 -3.73 -2.62
C PHE A 52 2.53 -2.81 -1.54
N VAL A 53 2.49 -3.31 -0.31
CA VAL A 53 2.11 -2.53 0.88
C VAL A 53 3.17 -2.77 1.94
N ASN A 54 3.75 -1.70 2.49
CA ASN A 54 4.63 -1.80 3.66
C ASN A 54 3.83 -1.39 4.89
N PHE A 55 3.58 -2.36 5.78
CA PHE A 55 3.08 -2.10 7.12
C PHE A 55 4.23 -1.72 8.04
N THR A 56 3.90 -0.95 9.08
CA THR A 56 4.88 -0.43 10.05
C THR A 56 5.33 -1.47 11.08
N SER A 57 4.56 -2.53 11.27
CA SER A 57 4.91 -3.64 12.17
C SER A 57 4.52 -5.01 11.58
N PRO A 58 5.23 -6.10 11.93
CA PRO A 58 4.84 -7.46 11.59
C PRO A 58 3.44 -7.84 12.09
N GLU A 59 3.04 -7.34 13.25
CA GLU A 59 1.72 -7.56 13.84
C GLU A 59 0.62 -6.98 12.95
N ALA A 60 0.83 -5.80 12.38
CA ALA A 60 -0.10 -5.19 11.43
C ALA A 60 -0.23 -6.02 10.15
N VAL A 61 0.88 -6.59 9.64
CA VAL A 61 0.84 -7.54 8.50
C VAL A 61 -0.02 -8.75 8.84
N TRP A 62 0.16 -9.32 10.03
CA TRP A 62 -0.58 -10.51 10.45
C TRP A 62 -2.08 -10.26 10.61
N LYS A 63 -2.46 -9.11 11.20
CA LYS A 63 -3.87 -8.69 11.29
C LYS A 63 -4.49 -8.53 9.90
N PHE A 64 -3.76 -7.91 8.96
CA PHE A 64 -4.21 -7.76 7.59
C PHE A 64 -4.33 -9.10 6.87
N TYR A 65 -3.35 -9.99 7.03
CA TYR A 65 -3.36 -11.33 6.47
C TYR A 65 -4.62 -12.10 6.89
N LYS A 66 -4.91 -12.15 8.18
CA LYS A 66 -6.12 -12.82 8.70
C LYS A 66 -7.43 -12.24 8.16
N ALA A 67 -7.48 -10.94 7.93
CA ALA A 67 -8.70 -10.26 7.52
C ALA A 67 -8.95 -10.30 6.00
N ALA A 68 -7.89 -10.33 5.20
CA ALA A 68 -7.98 -10.07 3.76
C ALA A 68 -7.50 -11.24 2.88
N ASP A 69 -6.67 -12.16 3.41
CA ASP A 69 -6.22 -13.32 2.65
C ASP A 69 -7.37 -14.28 2.37
N SER A 70 -7.33 -14.90 1.19
CA SER A 70 -8.33 -15.87 0.73
C SER A 70 -9.77 -15.33 0.67
N GLN A 71 -9.94 -14.00 0.69
CA GLN A 71 -11.22 -13.33 0.55
C GLN A 71 -11.43 -12.83 -0.89
N ALA A 72 -12.65 -12.98 -1.43
CA ALA A 72 -13.02 -12.42 -2.73
C ALA A 72 -13.02 -10.88 -2.72
N TRP A 73 -12.80 -10.26 -3.87
CA TRP A 73 -13.02 -8.82 -4.02
C TRP A 73 -14.51 -8.51 -4.11
N GLU A 74 -15.02 -7.67 -3.20
CA GLU A 74 -16.45 -7.27 -3.18
C GLU A 74 -16.81 -6.27 -4.29
N LEU A 75 -15.80 -5.70 -4.96
CA LEU A 75 -15.96 -4.70 -6.00
C LEU A 75 -15.85 -5.33 -7.40
N PHE A 76 -16.56 -4.72 -8.36
CA PHE A 76 -16.50 -5.05 -9.79
C PHE A 76 -16.97 -6.46 -10.16
N HIS A 77 -17.79 -7.12 -9.33
CA HIS A 77 -18.24 -8.50 -9.54
C HIS A 77 -17.08 -9.46 -9.84
N SER A 78 -15.91 -9.17 -9.27
CA SER A 78 -14.71 -9.94 -9.58
C SER A 78 -14.76 -11.29 -8.88
N THR A 79 -14.52 -12.36 -9.64
CA THR A 79 -14.32 -13.71 -9.09
C THR A 79 -12.92 -13.90 -8.50
N LYS A 80 -12.06 -12.88 -8.55
CA LYS A 80 -10.69 -12.94 -8.04
C LYS A 80 -10.68 -13.06 -6.51
N ILE A 81 -9.89 -14.01 -6.03
CA ILE A 81 -9.61 -14.22 -4.61
C ILE A 81 -8.27 -13.58 -4.27
N ARG A 82 -8.22 -12.82 -3.17
CA ARG A 82 -7.00 -12.18 -2.69
C ARG A 82 -6.02 -13.22 -2.14
N GLN A 83 -4.75 -13.05 -2.47
CA GLN A 83 -3.65 -13.79 -1.89
C GLN A 83 -2.60 -12.80 -1.40
N ILE A 84 -2.10 -13.02 -0.19
CA ILE A 84 -1.09 -12.19 0.45
C ILE A 84 0.16 -13.03 0.64
N ALA A 85 1.27 -12.51 0.14
CA ALA A 85 2.59 -13.14 0.25
C ALA A 85 3.65 -12.08 0.58
N TYR A 86 4.76 -12.54 1.16
CA TYR A 86 5.90 -11.66 1.43
C TYR A 86 6.56 -11.21 0.12
N ALA A 87 6.80 -9.91 0.00
CA ALA A 87 7.58 -9.35 -1.09
C ALA A 87 9.07 -9.71 -0.96
N LYS A 88 9.77 -9.84 -2.08
CA LYS A 88 11.24 -10.05 -2.10
C LYS A 88 12.02 -8.88 -1.48
N ILE A 89 11.51 -7.66 -1.64
CA ILE A 89 12.06 -6.44 -1.04
C ILE A 89 11.20 -6.09 0.18
N GLN A 90 11.83 -6.03 1.35
CA GLN A 90 11.15 -5.80 2.63
C GLN A 90 11.57 -4.45 3.22
N GLY A 91 10.60 -3.69 3.74
CA GLY A 91 10.80 -2.41 4.42
C GLY A 91 10.74 -1.17 3.51
N LYS A 92 10.10 -0.10 3.99
CA LYS A 92 9.94 1.20 3.31
C LYS A 92 11.24 1.73 2.70
N LYS A 93 12.34 1.80 3.48
CA LYS A 93 13.63 2.34 2.98
C LYS A 93 14.15 1.61 1.73
N ARG A 94 14.03 0.29 1.70
CA ARG A 94 14.50 -0.53 0.57
C ARG A 94 13.57 -0.41 -0.63
N LEU A 95 12.25 -0.33 -0.39
CA LEU A 95 11.25 -0.09 -1.43
C LEU A 95 11.46 1.29 -2.08
N VAL A 96 11.59 2.34 -1.27
CA VAL A 96 11.83 3.70 -1.76
C VAL A 96 13.08 3.73 -2.63
N ARG A 97 14.22 3.25 -2.11
CA ARG A 97 15.48 3.20 -2.88
C ARG A 97 15.36 2.40 -4.17
N HIS A 98 14.58 1.32 -4.17
CA HIS A 98 14.38 0.49 -5.35
C HIS A 98 13.61 1.22 -6.45
N PHE A 99 12.55 1.96 -6.08
CA PHE A 99 11.69 2.64 -7.04
C PHE A 99 12.15 4.06 -7.39
N GLU A 100 12.95 4.72 -6.55
CA GLU A 100 13.44 6.08 -6.79
C GLU A 100 14.31 6.19 -8.04
N THR A 101 15.03 5.12 -8.38
CA THR A 101 15.83 5.04 -9.61
C THR A 101 15.05 4.53 -10.82
N MET A 102 13.80 4.12 -10.65
CA MET A 102 12.97 3.60 -11.75
C MET A 102 12.28 4.72 -12.52
N GLY A 103 12.25 4.52 -13.83
CA GLY A 103 11.49 5.34 -14.76
C GLY A 103 10.15 4.70 -15.10
N PHE A 104 9.08 5.48 -15.01
CA PHE A 104 7.71 5.03 -15.30
C PHE A 104 7.23 5.71 -16.58
N PRO A 105 6.95 4.95 -17.65
CA PRO A 105 6.47 5.50 -18.91
C PRO A 105 5.00 5.88 -18.82
N CYS A 106 4.70 6.93 -18.07
CA CYS A 106 3.36 7.46 -17.85
C CYS A 106 3.40 8.98 -17.63
N GLU A 107 2.27 9.63 -17.86
CA GLU A 107 2.15 11.09 -17.72
C GLU A 107 1.67 11.53 -16.33
N SER A 108 1.01 10.64 -15.59
CA SER A 108 0.44 10.97 -14.27
C SER A 108 1.30 10.40 -13.15
N GLU A 109 1.54 11.22 -12.12
CA GLU A 109 2.17 10.76 -10.88
C GLU A 109 1.25 9.85 -10.03
N ASP A 110 -0.04 9.73 -10.38
CA ASP A 110 -0.99 8.95 -9.58
C ASP A 110 -0.77 7.44 -9.64
N VAL A 111 -0.02 6.99 -10.65
CA VAL A 111 0.35 5.58 -10.81
C VAL A 111 1.74 5.28 -10.24
N LEU A 112 2.42 6.27 -9.67
CA LEU A 112 3.71 6.09 -9.03
C LEU A 112 3.57 5.47 -7.63
N PRO A 113 4.58 4.73 -7.18
CA PRO A 113 4.68 4.30 -5.79
C PRO A 113 4.56 5.46 -4.81
N LEU A 114 3.87 5.23 -3.70
CA LEU A 114 3.57 6.23 -2.68
C LEU A 114 4.25 5.88 -1.37
N SER A 115 4.93 6.87 -0.80
CA SER A 115 5.43 6.88 0.57
C SER A 115 4.59 7.83 1.41
N PHE A 116 4.34 7.46 2.66
CA PHE A 116 3.54 8.24 3.60
C PHE A 116 4.34 8.63 4.83
N GLU A 117 4.17 9.88 5.29
CA GLU A 117 4.73 10.36 6.55
C GLU A 117 3.76 11.35 7.23
N PRO A 118 3.31 11.11 8.47
CA PRO A 118 3.49 9.87 9.24
C PRO A 118 2.78 8.65 8.58
N PRO A 119 3.01 7.41 9.04
CA PRO A 119 2.26 6.26 8.57
C PRO A 119 0.74 6.42 8.68
N ARG A 120 0.01 5.85 7.72
CA ARG A 120 -1.45 5.86 7.66
C ARG A 120 -2.03 4.79 8.57
N ASP A 121 -2.74 5.22 9.60
CA ASP A 121 -3.42 4.39 10.60
C ASP A 121 -4.94 4.26 10.34
N GLY A 122 -5.43 4.87 9.27
CA GLY A 122 -6.84 4.91 8.91
C GLY A 122 -7.71 5.91 9.67
N LEU A 123 -7.15 6.60 10.68
CA LEU A 123 -7.87 7.58 11.51
C LEU A 123 -7.50 9.01 11.13
N ARG A 124 -6.25 9.25 10.70
CA ARG A 124 -5.75 10.58 10.32
C ARG A 124 -6.30 11.04 8.98
N ARG A 125 -6.84 12.27 8.94
CA ARG A 125 -7.36 12.91 7.72
C ARG A 125 -6.28 13.49 6.80
N GLN A 126 -5.12 13.88 7.35
CA GLN A 126 -4.02 14.44 6.59
C GLN A 126 -2.73 13.66 6.87
N VAL A 127 -2.13 13.16 5.80
CA VAL A 127 -0.85 12.46 5.81
C VAL A 127 -0.08 12.94 4.58
N LEU A 128 1.19 13.30 4.74
CA LEU A 128 2.02 13.70 3.61
C LEU A 128 2.19 12.48 2.69
N ARG A 129 1.83 12.66 1.42
CA ARG A 129 2.04 11.67 0.34
C ARG A 129 3.21 12.16 -0.50
N THR A 130 4.21 11.31 -0.66
CA THR A 130 5.34 11.55 -1.56
C THR A 130 5.35 10.47 -2.62
N THR A 131 5.39 10.88 -3.89
CA THR A 131 5.55 9.99 -5.04
C THR A 131 7.02 9.56 -5.14
N VAL A 132 7.27 8.30 -5.48
CA VAL A 132 8.63 7.73 -5.56
C VAL A 132 8.88 7.22 -6.97
N GLY A 133 9.93 7.74 -7.61
CA GLY A 133 10.30 7.40 -8.98
C GLY A 133 10.27 8.62 -9.89
N LYS A 134 10.52 8.39 -11.19
CA LYS A 134 10.55 9.46 -12.20
C LYS A 134 9.60 9.13 -13.34
N LEU A 135 8.83 10.12 -13.77
CA LEU A 135 8.06 10.01 -15.01
C LEU A 135 9.03 10.05 -16.20
N ILE A 136 8.81 9.17 -17.18
CA ILE A 136 9.50 9.18 -18.45
C ILE A 136 8.45 9.38 -19.53
N PHE A 137 8.60 10.44 -20.32
CA PHE A 137 7.80 10.61 -21.53
C PHE A 137 8.25 9.59 -22.57
N ARG A 138 7.32 8.78 -23.07
CA ARG A 138 7.54 8.03 -24.29
C ARG A 138 7.31 9.01 -25.44
N GLU A 139 8.36 9.37 -26.17
CA GLU A 139 8.16 9.84 -27.53
C GLU A 139 7.53 8.68 -28.30
N GLU A 140 6.27 8.85 -28.73
CA GLU A 140 5.68 7.94 -29.68
C GLU A 140 6.57 7.92 -30.92
N GLU A 141 7.14 6.75 -31.25
CA GLU A 141 7.68 6.52 -32.58
C GLU A 141 6.55 6.83 -33.57
N LYS A 142 6.63 8.00 -34.20
CA LYS A 142 5.85 8.31 -35.40
C LYS A 142 6.27 7.30 -36.46
N SER A 143 5.56 6.19 -36.54
CA SER A 143 5.68 5.28 -37.67
C SER A 143 5.28 6.06 -38.92
N GLN A 144 6.28 6.31 -39.76
CA GLN A 144 6.13 6.66 -41.18
C GLN A 144 5.37 5.56 -41.93
#